data_AF-A0A2E6I4K3-F1
#
_entry.id   AF-A0A2E6I4K3-F1
#
_cell.length_a   1.000
_cell.length_b   1.000
_cell.length_c   1.000
_cell.angle_alpha   90.00
_cell.angle_beta   90.00
_cell.angle_gamma   90.00
#
_symmetry.space_group_name_H-M   'P 1'
#
loop_
_entity.id
_entity.type
_entity.pdbx_description
1 polymer ?
#
loop_
_entity_poly.entity_id
_entity_poly.type
_entity_poly.pdbx_seq_one_letter_code
_entity_poly.pdbx_strand_id
1 'polypeptide(L)'
;MGSVGTSDREPEDLRMNDEIGITFMRHGRSRADDEEVIEGRYDSPLTEVGREQAVRRGEELKKRGIEFDAIIASTLVRASETARIVGEILGIEVEPDADWMEKDYGPLGACRLQTHREHIPRRTSTIHSSRTL
;
A
#
# COMPACT_ATOMS: atom_id res chain seq x y z
N MET A 1 -11.58 53.48 -34.16
CA MET A 1 -12.32 52.30 -34.66
C MET A 1 -11.30 51.23 -35.03
N GLY A 2 -11.34 50.09 -34.34
CA GLY A 2 -10.73 48.79 -34.71
C GLY A 2 -9.19 48.75 -34.77
N SER A 3 -8.49 47.72 -34.30
CA SER A 3 -8.86 46.47 -33.63
C SER A 3 -7.58 45.86 -33.08
N VAL A 4 -7.69 45.29 -31.88
CA VAL A 4 -6.70 44.44 -31.21
C VAL A 4 -6.44 43.16 -32.02
N GLY A 5 -5.25 42.59 -31.87
CA GLY A 5 -5.06 41.14 -31.86
C GLY A 5 -4.08 40.65 -32.92
N THR A 6 -3.22 39.69 -32.65
CA THR A 6 -2.86 38.97 -31.42
C THR A 6 -1.51 38.35 -31.77
N SER A 7 -0.52 38.44 -30.89
CA SER A 7 0.71 37.65 -31.09
C SER A 7 0.29 36.19 -31.05
N ASP A 8 0.46 35.48 -32.16
CA ASP A 8 0.32 34.03 -32.24
C ASP A 8 1.44 33.41 -31.38
N ARG A 9 1.18 33.34 -30.07
CA ARG A 9 1.85 32.42 -29.18
C ARG A 9 1.09 31.11 -29.33
N GLU A 10 1.67 30.21 -30.13
CA GLU A 10 1.35 28.79 -30.12
C GLU A 10 1.16 28.33 -28.67
N PRO A 11 0.11 27.57 -28.35
CA PRO A 11 -0.09 27.11 -26.99
C PRO A 11 1.09 26.22 -26.63
N GLU A 12 1.86 26.66 -25.62
CA GLU A 12 2.88 25.85 -24.97
C GLU A 12 2.19 24.60 -24.44
N ASP A 13 2.31 23.56 -25.26
CA ASP A 13 2.06 22.15 -25.02
C ASP A 13 1.99 21.81 -23.52
N LEU A 14 0.76 21.80 -22.99
CA LEU A 14 0.43 21.34 -21.65
C LEU A 14 0.59 19.81 -21.58
N ARG A 15 1.79 19.31 -21.82
CA ARG A 15 2.17 17.99 -21.31
C ARG A 15 2.34 18.19 -19.82
N MET A 16 1.23 18.07 -19.09
CA MET A 16 1.31 17.70 -17.67
C MET A 16 2.28 16.54 -17.59
N ASN A 17 3.29 16.63 -16.73
CA ASN A 17 4.29 15.57 -16.58
C ASN A 17 3.57 14.22 -16.48
N ASP A 18 3.72 13.35 -17.48
CA ASP A 18 3.12 12.01 -17.56
C ASP A 18 3.77 11.02 -16.56
N GLU A 19 4.22 11.51 -15.41
CA GLU A 19 4.84 10.71 -14.37
C GLU A 19 3.79 10.28 -13.36
N ILE A 20 3.50 8.97 -13.33
CA ILE A 20 2.64 8.38 -12.32
C ILE A 20 3.47 8.07 -11.07
N GLY A 21 3.17 8.75 -9.97
CA GLY A 21 3.74 8.46 -8.66
C GLY A 21 2.95 7.36 -7.93
N ILE A 22 3.61 6.28 -7.54
CA ILE A 22 3.00 5.20 -6.75
C ILE A 22 3.79 5.03 -5.45
N THR A 23 3.10 5.10 -4.32
CA THR A 23 3.68 4.85 -2.99
C THR A 23 3.00 3.65 -2.34
N PHE A 24 3.80 2.68 -1.89
CA PHE A 24 3.30 1.52 -1.15
C PHE A 24 3.49 1.72 0.35
N MET A 25 2.44 1.46 1.13
CA MET A 25 2.48 1.44 2.58
C MET A 25 1.93 0.10 3.09
N ARG A 26 2.71 -0.60 3.92
CA ARG A 26 2.21 -1.76 4.65
C ARG A 26 1.39 -1.30 5.86
N HIS A 27 0.37 -2.06 6.22
CA HIS A 27 -0.39 -1.84 7.45
C HIS A 27 0.51 -1.77 8.70
N GLY A 28 0.05 -1.06 9.73
CA GLY A 28 0.69 -1.07 11.04
C GLY A 28 0.64 -2.44 11.71
N ARG A 29 1.40 -2.61 12.81
CA ARG A 29 1.43 -3.86 13.59
C ARG A 29 0.04 -4.35 13.98
N SER A 30 -0.29 -5.59 13.63
CA SER A 30 -1.57 -6.23 13.92
C SER A 30 -1.49 -7.24 15.06
N ARG A 31 -2.64 -7.72 15.53
CA ARG A 31 -2.69 -8.75 16.57
C ARG A 31 -2.03 -10.06 16.10
N ALA A 32 -2.15 -10.40 14.81
CA ALA A 32 -1.51 -11.60 14.26
C ALA A 32 0.02 -11.52 14.31
N ASP A 33 0.60 -10.32 14.16
CA ASP A 33 2.04 -10.11 14.33
C ASP A 33 2.48 -10.48 15.77
N ASP A 34 1.68 -10.13 16.78
CA ASP A 34 1.97 -10.42 18.20
C ASP A 34 1.82 -11.90 18.54
N GLU A 35 0.83 -12.56 17.93
CA GLU A 35 0.52 -13.97 18.14
C GLU A 35 1.44 -14.90 17.34
N GLU A 36 2.28 -14.32 16.47
CA GLU A 36 3.15 -15.02 15.52
C GLU A 36 2.36 -16.04 14.67
N VAL A 37 1.20 -15.64 14.16
CA VAL A 37 0.37 -16.48 13.29
C VAL A 37 0.46 -16.03 11.83
N ILE A 38 0.27 -16.98 10.92
CA ILE A 38 0.15 -16.69 9.50
C ILE A 38 -1.15 -15.90 9.32
N GLU A 39 -1.01 -14.63 8.95
CA GLU A 39 -2.16 -13.75 8.83
C GLU A 39 -2.93 -14.06 7.54
N GLY A 40 -2.34 -13.85 6.36
CA GLY A 40 -3.09 -14.04 5.11
C GLY A 40 -4.37 -13.20 5.10
N ARG A 41 -5.50 -13.86 4.92
CA ARG A 41 -6.85 -13.28 5.03
C ARG A 41 -7.50 -13.45 6.42
N TYR A 42 -6.78 -13.98 7.41
CA TYR A 42 -7.21 -13.85 8.81
C TYR A 42 -7.21 -12.37 9.18
N ASP A 43 -8.39 -11.86 9.46
CA ASP A 43 -8.62 -10.42 9.54
C ASP A 43 -8.37 -9.87 10.94
N SER A 44 -7.09 -9.89 11.34
CA SER A 44 -6.67 -9.44 12.66
C SER A 44 -6.61 -7.91 12.72
N PRO A 45 -7.09 -7.28 13.81
CA PRO A 45 -7.11 -5.82 13.93
C PRO A 45 -5.72 -5.24 14.21
N LEU A 46 -5.56 -3.92 14.03
CA LEU A 46 -4.34 -3.23 14.47
C LEU A 46 -4.21 -3.28 16.00
N THR A 47 -2.97 -3.38 16.45
CA THR A 47 -2.57 -3.09 17.83
C THR A 47 -2.51 -1.60 18.06
N GLU A 48 -2.41 -1.16 19.32
CA GLU A 48 -2.18 0.26 19.63
C GLU A 48 -0.89 0.78 18.99
N VAL A 49 0.18 -0.02 19.06
CA VAL A 49 1.44 0.26 18.38
C VAL A 49 1.24 0.42 16.87
N GLY A 50 0.38 -0.39 16.26
CA GLY A 50 0.03 -0.27 14.84
C GLY A 50 -0.71 1.02 14.49
N ARG A 51 -1.60 1.49 15.37
CA ARG A 51 -2.30 2.77 15.22
C ARG A 51 -1.33 3.95 15.34
N GLU A 52 -0.46 3.94 16.34
CA GLU A 52 0.59 4.95 16.51
C GLU A 52 1.53 5.01 15.29
N GLN A 53 1.88 3.85 14.72
CA GLN A 53 2.66 3.77 13.48
C GLN A 53 1.93 4.44 12.30
N ALA A 54 0.63 4.17 12.14
CA ALA A 54 -0.17 4.78 11.07
C ALA A 54 -0.25 6.31 11.23
N VAL A 55 -0.51 6.80 12.45
CA VAL A 55 -0.54 8.24 12.76
C VAL A 55 0.80 8.88 12.39
N ARG A 56 1.91 8.34 12.90
CA ARG A 56 3.25 8.87 12.65
C ARG A 56 3.57 8.96 11.16
N ARG A 57 3.19 7.94 10.37
CA ARG A 57 3.41 7.94 8.93
C ARG A 57 2.57 9.00 8.22
N GLY A 58 1.28 9.14 8.59
CA GLY A 58 0.43 10.20 8.05
C GLY A 58 0.99 11.60 8.33
N GLU A 59 1.46 11.84 9.56
CA GLU A 59 2.08 13.11 9.95
C GLU A 59 3.39 13.38 9.21
N GLU A 60 4.24 12.35 9.03
CA GLU A 60 5.48 12.46 8.26
C GLU A 60 5.21 12.81 6.78
N LEU A 61 4.21 12.17 6.15
CA LEU A 61 3.80 12.47 4.77
C LEU A 61 3.30 13.92 4.65
N LYS A 62 2.42 14.34 5.56
CA LYS A 62 1.89 15.70 5.62
C LYS A 62 2.98 16.74 5.80
N LYS A 63 3.92 16.50 6.73
CA LYS A 63 5.04 17.40 7.01
C LYS A 63 5.99 17.55 5.81
N ARG A 64 6.13 16.49 5.01
CA ARG A 64 6.95 16.51 3.79
C ARG A 64 6.26 17.20 2.61
N GLY A 65 4.98 17.55 2.73
CA GLY A 65 4.20 18.15 1.65
C GLY A 65 4.01 17.20 0.47
N ILE A 66 3.91 15.89 0.74
CA ILE A 66 3.60 14.91 -0.32
C ILE A 66 2.09 14.94 -0.52
N GLU A 67 1.68 15.20 -1.77
CA GLU A 67 0.29 15.19 -2.19
C GLU A 67 -0.03 13.86 -2.87
N PHE A 68 -1.25 13.38 -2.65
CA PHE A 68 -1.77 12.17 -3.27
C PHE A 68 -3.15 12.48 -3.84
N ASP A 69 -3.43 11.96 -5.02
CA ASP A 69 -4.74 12.09 -5.65
C ASP A 69 -5.75 11.09 -5.07
N ALA A 70 -5.26 9.91 -4.63
CA ALA A 70 -6.09 8.83 -4.12
C ALA A 70 -5.33 7.96 -3.10
N ILE A 71 -6.09 7.33 -2.20
CA ILE A 71 -5.61 6.26 -1.32
C ILE A 71 -6.45 5.02 -1.57
N ILE A 72 -5.82 3.95 -2.03
CA ILE A 72 -6.46 2.64 -2.25
C ILE A 72 -5.98 1.69 -1.16
N ALA A 73 -6.90 0.94 -0.56
CA ALA A 73 -6.56 -0.03 0.49
C ALA A 73 -7.34 -1.33 0.34
N SER A 74 -6.75 -2.43 0.79
CA SER A 74 -7.49 -3.69 0.86
C SER A 74 -8.64 -3.63 1.86
N THR A 75 -9.62 -4.50 1.68
CA THR A 75 -10.78 -4.64 2.57
C THR A 75 -10.47 -5.35 3.90
N LEU A 76 -9.20 -5.73 4.14
CA LEU A 76 -8.78 -6.32 5.42
C LEU A 76 -8.65 -5.22 6.47
N VAL A 77 -9.29 -5.40 7.63
CA VAL A 77 -9.45 -4.41 8.71
C VAL A 77 -8.14 -3.72 9.05
N ARG A 78 -7.01 -4.43 9.17
CA ARG A 78 -5.71 -3.83 9.47
C ARG A 78 -5.22 -2.83 8.42
N ALA A 79 -5.43 -3.14 7.14
CA ALA A 79 -5.02 -2.29 6.03
C ALA A 79 -5.99 -1.13 5.87
N SER A 80 -7.30 -1.40 5.91
CA SER A 80 -8.34 -0.37 5.86
C SER A 80 -8.21 0.63 7.02
N GLU A 81 -7.96 0.15 8.25
CA GLU A 81 -7.78 1.02 9.42
C GLU A 81 -6.51 1.86 9.32
N THR A 82 -5.39 1.28 8.86
CA THR A 82 -4.15 2.03 8.61
C THR A 82 -4.39 3.14 7.60
N ALA A 83 -5.01 2.80 6.46
CA ALA A 83 -5.29 3.75 5.40
C ALA A 83 -6.25 4.85 5.86
N ARG A 84 -7.28 4.52 6.63
CA ARG A 84 -8.23 5.50 7.19
C ARG A 84 -7.52 6.52 8.07
N ILE A 85 -6.66 6.07 8.98
CA ILE A 85 -5.89 6.97 9.87
C ILE A 85 -5.03 7.93 9.04
N VAL A 86 -4.34 7.41 8.02
CA VAL A 86 -3.51 8.24 7.13
C VAL A 86 -4.37 9.21 6.31
N GLY A 87 -5.48 8.73 5.75
CA GLY A 87 -6.43 9.52 4.97
C GLY A 87 -7.05 10.66 5.77
N GLU A 88 -7.41 10.43 7.04
CA GLU A 88 -7.91 11.48 7.94
C GLU A 88 -6.87 12.59 8.17
N ILE A 89 -5.59 12.24 8.29
CA ILE A 89 -4.51 13.22 8.49
C ILE A 89 -4.25 14.04 7.23
N LEU A 90 -4.30 13.38 6.06
CA LEU A 90 -4.06 14.00 4.75
C LEU A 90 -5.31 14.70 4.18
N GLY A 91 -6.51 14.39 4.68
CA GLY A 91 -7.77 14.90 4.16
C GLY A 91 -8.24 14.20 2.88
N ILE A 92 -7.89 12.92 2.71
CA ILE A 92 -8.19 12.12 1.51
C ILE A 92 -9.05 10.92 1.92
N GLU A 93 -10.15 10.69 1.20
CA GLU A 93 -11.01 9.52 1.41
C GLU A 93 -10.33 8.24 0.89
N VAL A 94 -10.56 7.12 1.57
CA VAL A 94 -9.95 5.83 1.20
C VAL A 94 -10.91 5.05 0.31
N GLU A 95 -10.40 4.61 -0.84
CA GLU A 95 -11.10 3.72 -1.75
C GLU A 95 -10.78 2.25 -1.40
N PRO A 96 -11.76 1.47 -0.88
CA PRO A 96 -11.53 0.07 -0.59
C PRO A 96 -11.54 -0.77 -1.88
N ASP A 97 -10.56 -1.66 -2.03
CA ASP A 97 -10.44 -2.56 -3.17
C ASP A 97 -9.97 -3.96 -2.72
N ALA A 98 -10.82 -4.96 -2.97
CA ALA A 98 -10.61 -6.35 -2.58
C ALA A 98 -9.43 -7.01 -3.32
N ASP A 99 -8.99 -6.48 -4.46
CA ASP A 99 -7.88 -7.04 -5.24
C ASP A 99 -6.51 -6.81 -4.53
N TRP A 100 -6.46 -5.89 -3.56
CA TRP A 100 -5.28 -5.61 -2.75
C TRP A 100 -5.16 -6.48 -1.49
N MET A 101 -6.07 -7.43 -1.27
CA MET A 101 -5.98 -8.33 -0.12
C MET A 101 -4.72 -9.18 -0.16
N GLU A 102 -4.16 -9.46 1.02
CA GLU A 102 -3.05 -10.39 1.18
C GLU A 102 -3.41 -11.78 0.63
N LYS A 103 -2.38 -12.55 0.27
CA LYS A 103 -2.52 -13.91 -0.22
C LYS A 103 -3.40 -14.75 0.70
N ASP A 104 -4.31 -15.48 0.07
CA ASP A 104 -5.11 -16.49 0.77
C ASP A 104 -4.24 -17.72 1.07
N TYR A 105 -3.99 -17.95 2.35
CA TYR A 105 -3.28 -19.15 2.83
C TYR A 105 -4.26 -20.29 3.18
N GLY A 106 -5.56 -20.10 2.95
CA GLY A 106 -6.59 -21.10 3.22
C GLY A 106 -6.55 -21.57 4.67
N PRO A 107 -6.56 -22.90 4.93
CA PRO A 107 -6.54 -23.46 6.28
C PRO A 107 -5.33 -23.09 7.13
N LEU A 108 -4.25 -22.57 6.53
CA LEU A 108 -3.07 -22.12 7.26
C LEU A 108 -3.25 -20.72 7.87
N GLY A 109 -4.29 -19.97 7.46
CA GLY A 109 -4.64 -18.70 8.10
C GLY A 109 -4.91 -18.91 9.59
N ALA A 110 -4.37 -18.02 10.42
CA ALA A 110 -4.36 -18.11 11.88
C ALA A 110 -3.54 -19.26 12.50
N CYS A 111 -2.83 -20.07 11.72
CA CYS A 111 -1.89 -21.05 12.27
C CYS A 111 -0.59 -20.38 12.73
N ARG A 112 -0.05 -20.81 13.88
CA ARG A 112 1.22 -20.31 14.40
C ARG A 112 2.37 -20.61 13.44
N LEU A 113 3.18 -19.59 13.15
CA LEU A 113 4.34 -19.65 12.26
C LEU A 113 5.35 -20.72 12.68
N GLN A 114 5.60 -20.86 13.98
CA GLN A 114 6.56 -21.83 14.53
C GLN A 114 6.19 -23.27 14.19
N THR A 115 4.91 -23.62 14.15
CA THR A 115 4.43 -24.98 13.86
C THR A 115 4.63 -25.37 12.38
N HIS A 116 4.85 -24.40 11.49
CA HIS A 116 4.94 -24.64 10.04
C HIS A 116 6.35 -24.62 9.45
N ARG A 117 7.37 -24.18 10.18
CA ARG A 117 8.77 -24.26 9.71
C ARG A 117 9.23 -25.69 9.43
N GLU A 118 8.58 -26.67 10.05
CA GLU A 118 8.89 -28.09 9.91
C GLU A 118 8.24 -28.76 8.68
N HIS A 119 7.26 -28.11 8.03
CA HIS A 119 6.39 -28.77 7.03
C HIS A 119 6.39 -28.12 5.63
N ILE A 120 7.22 -27.10 5.38
CA ILE A 120 7.37 -26.54 4.02
C ILE A 120 8.49 -27.31 3.31
N PRO A 121 8.22 -28.17 2.30
CA PRO A 121 9.27 -28.76 1.50
C PRO A 121 10.06 -27.64 0.82
N ARG A 122 11.36 -27.56 1.09
CA ARG A 122 12.26 -26.59 0.47
C ARG A 122 12.16 -26.75 -1.04
N ARG A 123 11.61 -25.77 -1.75
CA ARG A 123 11.78 -25.69 -3.21
C ARG A 123 13.26 -25.39 -3.47
N THR A 124 14.05 -26.42 -3.75
CA THR A 124 15.34 -26.27 -4.40
C THR A 124 15.08 -25.90 -5.86
N SER A 125 15.01 -24.61 -6.16
CA SER A 125 15.07 -24.13 -7.53
C SER A 125 16.53 -24.09 -7.96
N THR A 126 16.97 -25.14 -8.66
CA THR A 126 18.17 -25.09 -9.50
C THR A 126 17.91 -24.08 -10.62
N ILE A 127 18.52 -22.91 -10.55
CA ILE A 127 18.51 -21.93 -11.64
C ILE A 127 19.48 -22.45 -12.71
N HIS A 128 18.94 -22.90 -13.85
CA HIS A 128 19.72 -23.12 -15.06
C HIS A 128 19.97 -21.75 -15.71
N SER A 129 21.20 -21.26 -15.62
CA SER A 129 21.63 -20.09 -16.38
C SER A 129 22.03 -20.54 -17.79
N SER A 130 21.14 -20.35 -18.75
CA SER A 130 21.46 -20.50 -20.17
C SER A 130 21.99 -19.17 -20.68
N ARG A 131 23.32 -19.05 -20.68
CA ARG A 131 24.06 -17.95 -21.31
C ARG A 131 24.10 -18.23 -22.81
N THR A 132 23.39 -17.43 -23.62
CA THR A 132 23.54 -17.46 -25.08
C THR A 132 24.39 -16.25 -25.47
N LEU A 133 25.48 -16.52 -26.20
CA LEU A 133 26.33 -15.52 -26.87
C LEU A 133 25.65 -15.03 -28.15
#